data_AF-A0A2N1W3G2-F1
#
_entry.id   AF-A0A2N1W3G2-F1
#
_cell.length_a   1.000
_cell.length_b   1.000
_cell.length_c   1.000
_cell.angle_alpha   90.00
_cell.angle_beta   90.00
_cell.angle_gamma   90.00
#
_symmetry.space_group_name_H-M   'P 1'
#
loop_
_entity.id
_entity.type
_entity.pdbx_description
1 polymer ?
#
loop_
_entity_poly.entity_id
_entity_poly.type
_entity_poly.pdbx_seq_one_letter_code
_entity_poly.pdbx_strand_id
1 'polypeptide(L)'
;MTLLRLRAIIIVQCAFAYIIGFFTVMNAILPDISKIKTRVTIKAYNGKTYIKRSVSPYSKDFVRSAELPKYVTGAIIAAEDGSFFRHKGVNIDETLRAARYDILHLKLKYGGSTITQQLVKNAYLTKEKTVKRKIIEAITALRVENKLTKRQILDYYINIAEFGKGIYGIKQASKVYFNKSPHELTPKEAAMLAVVIPRPKARGKELLTKQKEEFQKRRVARIIARMKLRGYIKESGA
;
A
#
# COMPACT_ATOMS: atom_id res chain seq x y z
N MET A 1 27.89 -50.59 -10.10
CA MET A 1 26.88 -49.62 -9.60
C MET A 1 25.51 -50.10 -10.05
N THR A 2 24.56 -50.37 -9.15
CA THR A 2 23.25 -50.94 -9.56
C THR A 2 22.43 -49.92 -10.34
N LEU A 3 21.64 -50.39 -11.32
CA LEU A 3 20.72 -49.55 -12.12
C LEU A 3 19.84 -48.64 -11.24
N LEU A 4 19.48 -49.14 -10.06
CA LEU A 4 18.72 -48.42 -9.03
C LEU A 4 19.47 -47.19 -8.48
N ARG A 5 20.77 -47.33 -8.18
CA ARG A 5 21.62 -46.22 -7.70
C ARG A 5 21.80 -45.15 -8.77
N LEU A 6 21.99 -45.55 -10.03
CA LEU A 6 22.10 -44.61 -11.15
C LEU A 6 20.82 -43.80 -11.35
N ARG A 7 19.64 -44.46 -11.31
CA ARG A 7 18.33 -43.78 -11.38
C ARG A 7 18.12 -42.80 -10.24
N ALA A 8 18.48 -43.19 -9.01
CA ALA A 8 18.38 -42.30 -7.84
C ALA A 8 19.26 -41.05 -8.00
N ILE A 9 20.50 -41.20 -8.48
CA ILE A 9 21.40 -40.06 -8.75
C ILE A 9 20.80 -39.11 -9.79
N ILE A 10 20.28 -39.65 -10.90
CA ILE A 10 19.65 -38.84 -11.96
C ILE A 10 18.43 -38.08 -11.43
N ILE A 11 17.56 -38.73 -10.63
CA ILE A 11 16.39 -38.08 -10.03
C ILE A 11 16.82 -36.92 -9.13
N VAL A 12 17.83 -37.12 -8.28
CA VAL A 12 18.36 -36.06 -7.40
C VAL A 12 18.94 -34.91 -8.21
N GLN A 13 19.70 -35.19 -9.27
CA GLN A 13 20.25 -34.15 -10.15
C GLN A 13 19.16 -33.37 -10.88
N CYS A 14 18.13 -34.05 -11.40
CA CYS A 14 16.98 -33.40 -12.03
C CYS A 14 16.19 -32.55 -11.03
N ALA A 15 15.96 -33.05 -9.81
CA ALA A 15 15.30 -32.29 -8.76
C ALA A 15 16.11 -31.05 -8.36
N PHE A 16 17.44 -31.17 -8.24
CA PHE A 16 18.33 -30.06 -7.96
C PHE A 16 18.33 -29.02 -9.08
N ALA A 17 18.41 -29.45 -10.34
CA ALA A 17 18.32 -28.58 -11.51
C ALA A 17 16.96 -27.87 -11.59
N TYR A 18 15.86 -28.56 -11.29
CA TYR A 18 14.53 -27.96 -11.23
C TYR A 18 14.43 -26.89 -10.14
N ILE A 19 14.96 -27.17 -8.94
CA ILE A 19 14.98 -26.22 -7.82
C ILE A 19 15.79 -24.97 -8.21
N ILE A 20 16.99 -25.14 -8.78
CA ILE A 20 17.82 -24.03 -9.26
C ILE A 20 17.08 -23.24 -10.34
N GLY A 21 16.49 -23.92 -11.33
CA GLY A 21 15.73 -23.29 -12.39
C GLY A 21 14.55 -22.47 -11.85
N PHE A 22 13.80 -23.05 -10.91
CA PHE A 22 12.69 -22.38 -10.23
C PHE A 22 13.16 -21.12 -9.48
N PHE A 23 14.22 -21.21 -8.69
CA PHE A 23 14.78 -20.04 -7.98
C PHE A 23 15.30 -18.97 -8.94
N THR A 24 15.92 -19.38 -10.05
CA THR A 24 16.43 -18.46 -11.07
C THR A 24 15.28 -17.69 -11.73
N VAL A 25 14.22 -18.38 -12.14
CA VAL A 25 13.01 -17.76 -12.71
C VAL A 25 12.32 -16.84 -11.70
N MET A 26 12.20 -17.25 -10.44
CA MET A 26 11.62 -16.42 -9.39
C MET A 26 12.45 -15.16 -9.11
N ASN A 27 13.77 -15.26 -9.10
CA ASN A 27 14.66 -14.09 -8.94
C ASN A 27 14.60 -13.15 -10.14
N ALA A 28 14.40 -13.66 -11.36
CA ALA A 28 14.24 -12.83 -12.55
C ALA A 28 12.89 -12.09 -12.58
N ILE A 29 11.83 -12.67 -12.00
CA ILE A 29 10.47 -12.13 -12.05
C ILE A 29 10.16 -11.23 -10.85
N LEU A 30 10.61 -11.61 -9.66
CA LEU A 30 10.30 -10.89 -8.44
C LEU A 30 11.27 -9.71 -8.25
N PRO A 31 10.78 -8.54 -7.82
CA PRO A 31 11.64 -7.40 -7.59
C PRO A 31 12.63 -7.66 -6.45
N ASP A 32 13.80 -7.02 -6.56
CA ASP A 32 14.76 -6.96 -5.46
C ASP A 32 14.26 -6.02 -4.36
N ILE A 33 14.09 -6.58 -3.17
CA ILE A 33 13.68 -5.88 -1.95
C ILE A 33 14.80 -5.91 -0.88
N SER A 34 16.05 -6.15 -1.28
CA SER A 34 17.22 -6.17 -0.39
C SER A 34 17.33 -4.88 0.43
N LYS A 35 17.14 -3.73 -0.22
CA LYS A 35 17.26 -2.40 0.37
C LYS A 35 16.03 -1.91 1.16
N ILE A 36 14.95 -2.69 1.25
CA ILE A 36 13.68 -2.22 1.81
C ILE A 36 13.75 -1.79 3.28
N LYS A 37 14.73 -2.29 4.05
CA LYS A 37 14.97 -1.84 5.44
C LYS A 37 15.63 -0.47 5.54
N THR A 38 16.32 -0.01 4.49
CA THR A 38 17.13 1.21 4.51
C THR A 38 16.59 2.27 3.56
N ARG A 39 15.89 1.89 2.49
CA ARG A 39 15.36 2.81 1.48
C ARG A 39 14.27 2.16 0.63
N VAL A 40 13.29 2.97 0.26
CA VAL A 40 12.31 2.67 -0.80
C VAL A 40 12.40 3.76 -1.86
N THR A 41 12.46 3.38 -3.14
CA THR A 41 12.51 4.33 -4.26
C THR A 41 11.24 4.18 -5.10
N ILE A 42 10.59 5.29 -5.41
CA ILE A 42 9.39 5.34 -6.27
C ILE A 42 9.66 6.16 -7.54
N LYS A 43 8.85 5.92 -8.58
CA LYS A 43 8.78 6.79 -9.76
C LYS A 43 7.74 7.90 -9.49
N ALA A 44 8.22 9.08 -9.12
CA ALA A 44 7.39 10.23 -8.72
C ALA A 44 7.30 11.27 -9.83
N TYR A 45 6.12 11.84 -10.07
CA TYR A 45 5.94 12.96 -11.00
C TYR A 45 6.27 14.30 -10.32
N ASN A 46 7.13 15.13 -10.91
CA ASN A 46 7.55 16.41 -10.31
C ASN A 46 6.84 17.65 -10.89
N GLY A 47 5.80 17.47 -11.70
CA GLY A 47 5.15 18.56 -12.43
C GLY A 47 5.53 18.64 -13.91
N LYS A 48 6.69 18.09 -14.29
CA LYS A 48 7.15 18.04 -15.69
C LYS A 48 7.37 16.60 -16.17
N THR A 49 8.17 15.85 -15.43
CA THR A 49 8.57 14.48 -15.80
C THR A 49 8.46 13.53 -14.59
N TYR A 50 8.71 12.25 -14.82
CA TYR A 50 8.86 11.27 -13.76
C TYR A 50 10.33 11.13 -13.34
N ILE A 51 10.59 11.30 -12.05
CA ILE A 51 11.91 11.19 -11.43
C ILE A 51 11.93 10.03 -10.43
N LYS A 52 13.12 9.52 -10.10
CA LYS A 52 13.29 8.59 -8.98
C LYS A 52 13.31 9.39 -7.68
N ARG A 53 12.36 9.13 -6.78
CA ARG A 53 12.32 9.70 -5.42
C ARG A 53 12.60 8.59 -4.42
N SER A 54 13.59 8.79 -3.56
CA SER A 54 13.95 7.83 -2.51
C SER A 54 13.52 8.31 -1.14
N VAL A 55 13.00 7.40 -0.33
CA VAL A 55 12.60 7.64 1.07
C VAL A 55 13.39 6.68 1.95
N SER A 56 13.96 7.18 3.04
CA SER A 56 14.77 6.40 3.98
C SER A 56 14.36 6.71 5.41
N PRO A 57 14.23 5.71 6.31
CA PRO A 57 13.89 5.89 7.71
C PRO A 57 14.97 6.63 8.53
N TYR A 58 16.14 6.88 7.92
CA TYR A 58 17.23 7.68 8.49
C TYR A 58 17.20 9.14 8.03
N SER A 59 16.28 9.51 7.12
CA SER A 59 16.13 10.90 6.68
C SER A 59 15.34 11.71 7.70
N LYS A 60 15.73 12.96 7.94
CA LYS A 60 15.02 13.92 8.81
C LYS A 60 13.57 14.16 8.37
N ASP A 61 13.26 14.01 7.09
CA ASP A 61 11.91 14.22 6.56
C ASP A 61 11.01 12.97 6.62
N PHE A 62 11.53 11.85 7.13
CA PHE A 62 10.77 10.62 7.26
C PHE A 62 9.78 10.70 8.41
N VAL A 63 8.48 10.62 8.11
CA VAL A 63 7.42 10.64 9.13
C VAL A 63 7.21 9.25 9.70
N ARG A 64 7.34 9.08 11.02
CA ARG A 64 6.98 7.81 11.67
C ARG A 64 5.50 7.82 12.04
N SER A 65 4.79 6.77 11.66
CA SER A 65 3.36 6.60 11.94
C SER A 65 3.04 6.60 13.44
N ALA A 66 4.00 6.20 14.27
CA ALA A 66 3.86 6.19 15.73
C ALA A 66 3.95 7.58 16.38
N GLU A 67 4.54 8.57 15.70
CA GLU A 67 4.63 9.97 16.17
C GLU A 67 3.38 10.77 15.83
N LEU A 68 2.54 10.26 14.92
CA LEU A 68 1.32 10.92 14.51
C LEU A 68 0.18 10.65 15.51
N PRO A 69 -0.76 11.59 15.66
CA PRO A 69 -2.02 11.30 16.36
C PRO A 69 -2.68 10.05 15.76
N LYS A 70 -3.18 9.14 16.61
CA LYS A 70 -3.72 7.82 16.19
C LYS A 70 -4.77 7.92 15.08
N TYR A 71 -5.56 8.98 15.06
CA TYR A 71 -6.58 9.20 14.04
C TYR A 71 -5.99 9.51 12.66
N VAL A 72 -4.78 10.06 12.55
CA VAL A 72 -4.17 10.39 11.25
C VAL A 72 -3.87 9.12 10.46
N THR A 73 -3.17 8.18 11.09
CA THR A 73 -2.86 6.87 10.49
C THR A 73 -4.10 5.97 10.49
N GLY A 74 -4.96 6.10 11.50
CA GLY A 74 -6.25 5.41 11.59
C GLY A 74 -7.19 5.72 10.42
N ALA A 75 -7.18 6.96 9.90
CA ALA A 75 -7.98 7.33 8.73
C ALA A 75 -7.55 6.56 7.47
N ILE A 76 -6.24 6.44 7.25
CA ILE A 76 -5.66 5.72 6.13
C ILE A 76 -5.98 4.22 6.26
N ILE A 77 -5.76 3.63 7.43
CA ILE A 77 -6.06 2.21 7.69
C ILE A 77 -7.56 1.92 7.51
N ALA A 78 -8.43 2.77 8.05
CA ALA A 78 -9.88 2.59 7.92
C ALA A 78 -10.41 2.76 6.48
N ALA A 79 -9.72 3.55 5.66
CA ALA A 79 -10.07 3.76 4.26
C ALA A 79 -9.56 2.64 3.35
N GLU A 80 -8.30 2.25 3.50
CA GLU A 80 -7.56 1.41 2.55
C GLU A 80 -7.50 -0.06 2.95
N ASP A 81 -7.27 -0.35 4.23
CA ASP A 81 -6.96 -1.72 4.68
C ASP A 81 -7.43 -1.93 6.11
N GLY A 82 -8.68 -2.33 6.19
CA GLY A 82 -9.39 -2.36 7.45
C GLY A 82 -8.79 -3.35 8.46
N SER A 83 -8.13 -4.38 7.99
CA SER A 83 -7.56 -5.41 8.85
C SER A 83 -6.05 -5.39 8.86
N PHE A 84 -5.43 -4.25 8.49
CA PHE A 84 -3.99 -4.12 8.26
C PHE A 84 -3.10 -4.85 9.28
N PHE A 85 -3.41 -4.73 10.58
CA PHE A 85 -2.61 -5.36 11.64
C PHE A 85 -2.86 -6.87 11.84
N ARG A 86 -3.92 -7.44 11.25
CA ARG A 86 -4.33 -8.84 11.45
C ARG A 86 -3.86 -9.79 10.34
N HIS A 87 -3.63 -9.30 9.13
CA HIS A 87 -3.17 -10.15 8.02
C HIS A 87 -1.65 -10.02 7.80
N LYS A 88 -1.05 -10.89 6.98
CA LYS A 88 0.37 -10.80 6.57
C LYS A 88 0.45 -10.51 5.08
N GLY A 89 0.41 -9.23 4.68
CA GLY A 89 0.60 -8.81 3.29
C GLY A 89 -0.62 -8.91 2.38
N VAL A 90 -1.36 -10.00 2.42
CA VAL A 90 -2.60 -10.19 1.63
C VAL A 90 -3.75 -10.48 2.58
N ASN A 91 -4.90 -9.86 2.32
CA ASN A 91 -6.12 -10.16 3.03
C ASN A 91 -7.02 -11.05 2.16
N ILE A 92 -6.92 -12.35 2.37
CA ILE A 92 -7.65 -13.36 1.56
C ILE A 92 -9.16 -13.18 1.73
N ASP A 93 -9.64 -12.99 2.95
CA ASP A 93 -11.08 -12.86 3.22
C ASP A 93 -11.70 -11.62 2.60
N GLU A 94 -11.03 -10.46 2.66
CA GLU A 94 -11.50 -9.25 1.98
C GLU A 94 -11.37 -9.37 0.46
N THR A 95 -10.33 -10.04 -0.04
CA THR A 95 -10.16 -10.29 -1.48
C THR A 95 -11.30 -11.17 -2.02
N LEU A 96 -11.62 -12.26 -1.32
CA LEU A 96 -12.72 -13.15 -1.70
C LEU A 96 -14.09 -12.45 -1.59
N ARG A 97 -14.31 -11.67 -0.52
CA ARG A 97 -15.54 -10.87 -0.37
C ARG A 97 -15.68 -9.83 -1.48
N ALA A 98 -14.61 -9.11 -1.81
CA ALA A 98 -14.60 -8.15 -2.90
C ALA A 98 -14.88 -8.82 -4.25
N ALA A 99 -14.23 -9.96 -4.54
CA ALA A 99 -14.45 -10.72 -5.76
C ALA A 99 -15.90 -11.20 -5.90
N ARG A 100 -16.48 -11.78 -4.84
CA ARG A 100 -17.90 -12.19 -4.82
C ARG A 100 -18.83 -11.00 -5.07
N TYR A 101 -18.59 -9.87 -4.41
CA TYR A 101 -19.40 -8.67 -4.62
C TYR A 101 -19.32 -8.16 -6.06
N ASP A 102 -18.10 -8.07 -6.62
CA ASP A 102 -17.87 -7.55 -7.97
C ASP A 102 -18.50 -8.45 -9.04
N ILE A 103 -18.49 -9.78 -8.86
CA ILE A 103 -19.20 -10.75 -9.71
C ILE A 103 -20.72 -10.54 -9.62
N LEU A 104 -21.27 -10.50 -8.40
CA LEU A 104 -22.71 -10.35 -8.18
C LEU A 104 -23.27 -9.02 -8.71
N HIS A 105 -22.47 -7.96 -8.74
CA HIS A 105 -22.91 -6.62 -9.15
C HIS A 105 -22.39 -6.21 -10.53
N LEU A 106 -21.71 -7.12 -11.26
CA LEU A 106 -21.07 -6.89 -12.56
C LEU A 106 -20.25 -5.58 -12.61
N LYS A 107 -19.61 -5.23 -11.50
CA LYS A 107 -18.88 -3.97 -11.31
C LYS A 107 -17.57 -4.26 -10.63
N LEU A 108 -16.45 -4.00 -11.30
CA LEU A 108 -15.10 -4.00 -10.71
C LEU A 108 -14.90 -2.78 -9.80
N LYS A 109 -15.61 -2.73 -8.67
CA LYS A 109 -15.70 -1.52 -7.83
C LYS A 109 -14.94 -1.65 -6.53
N TYR A 110 -14.75 -2.86 -6.00
CA TYR A 110 -14.07 -3.08 -4.71
C TYR A 110 -12.60 -3.45 -4.88
N GLY A 111 -11.71 -2.52 -4.51
CA GLY A 111 -10.27 -2.78 -4.48
C GLY A 111 -9.88 -3.50 -3.19
N GLY A 112 -9.79 -4.84 -3.22
CA GLY A 112 -9.31 -5.65 -2.08
C GLY A 112 -7.79 -5.60 -1.86
N SER A 113 -7.12 -4.51 -2.25
CA SER A 113 -5.65 -4.43 -2.13
C SER A 113 -5.22 -3.85 -0.79
N THR A 114 -4.40 -4.60 -0.05
CA THR A 114 -3.87 -4.20 1.26
C THR A 114 -2.88 -3.03 1.15
N ILE A 115 -2.59 -2.37 2.28
CA ILE A 115 -1.56 -1.32 2.35
C ILE A 115 -0.20 -1.86 1.88
N THR A 116 0.16 -3.09 2.28
CA THR A 116 1.42 -3.73 1.89
C THR A 116 1.50 -3.96 0.39
N GLN A 117 0.41 -4.46 -0.22
CA GLN A 117 0.31 -4.62 -1.67
C GLN A 117 0.45 -3.28 -2.41
N GLN A 118 -0.16 -2.23 -1.87
CA GLN A 118 -0.05 -0.89 -2.45
C GLN A 118 1.37 -0.31 -2.31
N LEU A 119 2.04 -0.51 -1.17
CA LEU A 119 3.45 -0.16 -0.98
C LEU A 119 4.32 -0.82 -2.05
N VAL A 120 4.17 -2.14 -2.23
CA VAL A 120 4.92 -2.90 -3.25
C VAL A 120 4.65 -2.37 -4.65
N LYS A 121 3.37 -2.18 -5.01
CA LYS A 121 2.96 -1.67 -6.31
C LYS A 121 3.60 -0.32 -6.62
N ASN A 122 3.64 0.58 -5.64
CA ASN A 122 4.16 1.93 -5.83
C ASN A 122 5.70 1.99 -5.89
N ALA A 123 6.38 1.07 -5.20
CA ALA A 123 7.84 1.03 -5.09
C ALA A 123 8.53 0.21 -6.17
N TYR A 124 7.98 -0.96 -6.50
CA TYR A 124 8.74 -1.99 -7.22
C TYR A 124 8.14 -2.41 -8.55
N LEU A 125 6.87 -2.07 -8.83
CA LEU A 125 6.16 -2.58 -9.99
C LEU A 125 5.80 -1.48 -11.00
N THR A 126 5.59 -1.90 -12.25
CA THR A 126 5.06 -1.03 -13.30
C THR A 126 3.56 -0.79 -13.11
N LYS A 127 3.02 0.22 -13.82
CA LYS A 127 1.59 0.58 -13.75
C LYS A 127 0.68 -0.30 -14.63
N GLU A 128 1.24 -1.31 -15.30
CA GLU A 128 0.48 -2.27 -16.11
C GLU A 128 -0.62 -2.94 -15.27
N LYS A 129 -1.72 -3.38 -15.86
CA LYS A 129 -2.82 -4.00 -15.10
C LYS A 129 -3.05 -5.44 -15.55
N THR A 130 -2.06 -6.29 -15.31
CA THR A 130 -2.12 -7.72 -15.64
C THR A 130 -2.30 -8.60 -14.40
N VAL A 131 -2.87 -9.79 -14.57
CA VAL A 131 -2.99 -10.81 -13.51
C VAL A 131 -1.60 -11.22 -13.02
N LYS A 132 -0.65 -11.44 -13.95
CA LYS A 132 0.76 -11.75 -13.64
C LYS A 132 1.37 -10.70 -12.69
N ARG A 133 1.22 -9.41 -13.00
CA ARG A 133 1.70 -8.34 -12.11
C ARG A 133 1.03 -8.39 -10.74
N LYS A 134 -0.27 -8.71 -10.67
CA LYS A 134 -0.99 -8.81 -9.38
C LYS A 134 -0.52 -10.00 -8.53
N ILE A 135 -0.15 -11.13 -9.15
CA ILE A 135 0.47 -12.27 -8.46
C ILE A 135 1.84 -11.86 -7.91
N ILE A 136 2.67 -11.20 -8.73
CA ILE A 136 3.99 -10.69 -8.31
C ILE A 136 3.83 -9.70 -7.13
N GLU A 137 2.82 -8.84 -7.17
CA GLU A 137 2.49 -7.90 -6.09
C GLU A 137 2.16 -8.64 -4.79
N ALA A 138 1.34 -9.69 -4.84
CA ALA A 138 0.97 -10.49 -3.68
C ALA A 138 2.17 -11.23 -3.06
N ILE A 139 2.97 -11.93 -3.89
CA ILE A 139 4.17 -12.65 -3.44
C ILE A 139 5.17 -11.66 -2.84
N THR A 140 5.39 -10.53 -3.50
CA THR A 140 6.31 -9.51 -2.99
C THR A 140 5.79 -8.88 -1.70
N ALA A 141 4.49 -8.66 -1.54
CA ALA A 141 3.91 -8.17 -0.29
C ALA A 141 4.17 -9.12 0.89
N LEU A 142 4.07 -10.43 0.67
CA LEU A 142 4.44 -11.43 1.68
C LEU A 142 5.93 -11.34 2.04
N ARG A 143 6.82 -11.21 1.04
CA ARG A 143 8.26 -11.03 1.27
C ARG A 143 8.58 -9.75 2.04
N VAL A 144 7.83 -8.66 1.80
CA VAL A 144 7.97 -7.40 2.54
C VAL A 144 7.57 -7.58 4.00
N GLU A 145 6.47 -8.28 4.28
CA GLU A 145 5.98 -8.55 5.65
C GLU A 145 6.92 -9.44 6.46
N ASN A 146 7.69 -10.29 5.79
CA ASN A 146 8.75 -11.06 6.44
C ASN A 146 9.99 -10.21 6.77
N LYS A 147 10.19 -9.06 6.11
CA LYS A 147 11.36 -8.19 6.31
C LYS A 147 11.08 -6.97 7.18
N LEU A 148 9.84 -6.48 7.18
CA LEU A 148 9.42 -5.27 7.87
C LEU A 148 8.27 -5.56 8.82
N THR A 149 8.27 -4.88 9.96
CA THR A 149 7.11 -4.84 10.86
C THR A 149 5.95 -4.05 10.24
N LYS A 150 4.72 -4.29 10.70
CA LYS A 150 3.53 -3.52 10.29
C LYS A 150 3.71 -2.02 10.43
N ARG A 151 4.37 -1.56 11.50
CA ARG A 151 4.67 -0.14 11.72
C ARG A 151 5.61 0.39 10.65
N GLN A 152 6.70 -0.31 10.34
CA GLN A 152 7.63 0.11 9.28
C GLN A 152 6.97 0.12 7.89
N ILE A 153 6.10 -0.85 7.59
CA ILE A 153 5.32 -0.87 6.35
C ILE A 153 4.43 0.36 6.26
N LEU A 154 3.71 0.68 7.34
CA LEU A 154 2.87 1.86 7.40
C LEU A 154 3.69 3.15 7.27
N ASP A 155 4.83 3.25 7.94
CA ASP A 155 5.75 4.37 7.84
C ASP A 155 6.17 4.60 6.38
N TYR A 156 6.66 3.56 5.70
CA TYR A 156 7.01 3.69 4.28
C TYR A 156 5.79 4.09 3.44
N TYR A 157 4.65 3.44 3.64
CA TYR A 157 3.44 3.70 2.88
C TYR A 157 2.99 5.16 2.99
N ILE A 158 2.87 5.71 4.20
CA ILE A 158 2.43 7.10 4.38
C ILE A 158 3.43 8.11 3.82
N ASN A 159 4.72 7.76 3.69
CA ASN A 159 5.74 8.64 3.12
C ASN A 159 5.84 8.57 1.59
N ILE A 160 5.34 7.50 0.95
CA ILE A 160 5.43 7.34 -0.51
C ILE A 160 4.09 7.41 -1.24
N ALA A 161 2.97 7.25 -0.53
CA ALA A 161 1.65 7.26 -1.15
C ALA A 161 1.41 8.58 -1.91
N GLU A 162 0.78 8.49 -3.07
CA GLU A 162 0.41 9.65 -3.88
C GLU A 162 -0.93 10.19 -3.36
N PHE A 163 -0.92 11.43 -2.84
CA PHE A 163 -2.09 12.15 -2.33
C PHE A 163 -2.62 13.18 -3.33
N GLY A 164 -2.17 13.12 -4.58
CA GLY A 164 -2.52 14.09 -5.62
C GLY A 164 -1.48 14.06 -6.74
N LYS A 165 -1.76 14.65 -7.90
CA LYS A 165 -0.81 14.66 -9.02
C LYS A 165 0.49 15.34 -8.58
N GLY A 166 1.56 14.56 -8.40
CA GLY A 166 2.86 15.07 -7.94
C GLY A 166 2.99 15.31 -6.43
N ILE A 167 1.97 14.97 -5.63
CA ILE A 167 1.97 15.14 -4.19
C ILE A 167 2.20 13.77 -3.56
N TYR A 168 3.42 13.53 -3.06
CA TYR A 168 3.81 12.25 -2.47
C TYR A 168 4.16 12.40 -1.00
N GLY A 169 3.61 11.51 -0.19
CA GLY A 169 3.84 11.46 1.24
C GLY A 169 2.93 12.39 2.03
N ILE A 170 2.58 11.97 3.24
CA ILE A 170 1.62 12.65 4.11
C ILE A 170 2.10 14.03 4.55
N LYS A 171 3.42 14.23 4.72
CA LYS A 171 4.01 15.53 5.04
C LYS A 171 3.70 16.56 3.96
N GLN A 172 4.00 16.22 2.69
CA GLN A 172 3.72 17.11 1.57
C GLN A 172 2.22 17.32 1.38
N ALA A 173 1.41 16.27 1.54
CA ALA A 173 -0.03 16.36 1.41
C ALA A 173 -0.65 17.31 2.45
N SER A 174 -0.27 17.18 3.72
CA SER A 174 -0.75 18.03 4.81
C SER A 174 -0.43 19.50 4.56
N LYS A 175 0.78 19.78 4.06
CA LYS A 175 1.21 21.13 3.70
C LYS A 175 0.43 21.69 2.51
N VAL A 176 0.27 20.92 1.44
CA VAL A 176 -0.41 21.38 0.21
C VAL A 176 -1.91 21.61 0.44
N TYR A 177 -2.58 20.70 1.15
CA TYR A 177 -4.03 20.77 1.29
C TYR A 177 -4.50 21.66 2.44
N PHE A 178 -3.70 21.77 3.51
CA PHE A 178 -4.14 22.43 4.76
C PHE A 178 -3.11 23.39 5.35
N ASN A 179 -1.95 23.56 4.72
CA ASN A 179 -0.82 24.35 5.24
C ASN A 179 -0.33 23.90 6.63
N LYS A 180 -0.46 22.62 6.97
CA LYS A 180 -0.19 22.05 8.30
C LYS A 180 0.90 20.98 8.30
N SER A 181 1.51 20.76 9.46
CA SER A 181 2.20 19.51 9.77
C SER A 181 1.20 18.36 9.86
N PRO A 182 1.57 17.11 9.50
CA PRO A 182 0.72 15.93 9.74
C PRO A 182 0.25 15.79 11.20
N HIS A 183 0.98 16.34 12.17
CA HIS A 183 0.66 16.27 13.60
C HIS A 183 -0.52 17.19 13.97
N GLU A 184 -0.77 18.22 13.17
CA GLU A 184 -1.79 19.26 13.41
C GLU A 184 -3.07 19.00 12.62
N LEU A 185 -3.12 17.92 11.85
CA LEU A 185 -4.33 17.53 11.14
C LEU A 185 -5.44 17.25 12.14
N THR A 186 -6.63 17.73 11.82
CA THR A 186 -7.86 17.30 12.48
C THR A 186 -8.28 15.91 11.97
N PRO A 187 -9.14 15.17 12.69
CA PRO A 187 -9.66 13.90 12.20
C PRO A 187 -10.35 14.01 10.83
N LYS A 188 -11.06 15.12 10.59
CA LYS A 188 -11.72 15.40 9.30
C LYS A 188 -10.70 15.59 8.17
N GLU A 189 -9.63 16.36 8.39
CA GLU A 189 -8.57 16.58 7.40
C GLU A 189 -7.79 15.28 7.10
N ALA A 190 -7.50 14.47 8.13
CA ALA A 190 -6.90 13.14 7.94
C ALA A 190 -7.78 12.22 7.09
N ALA A 191 -9.10 12.21 7.35
CA ALA A 191 -10.06 11.47 6.53
C ALA A 191 -10.13 12.01 5.10
N MET A 192 -10.04 13.33 4.90
CA MET A 192 -9.98 13.94 3.56
C MET A 192 -8.75 13.50 2.78
N LEU A 193 -7.57 13.43 3.39
CA LEU A 193 -6.38 12.87 2.74
C LEU A 193 -6.57 11.41 2.35
N ALA A 194 -7.14 10.60 3.25
CA ALA A 194 -7.41 9.19 2.98
C ALA A 194 -8.40 8.98 1.82
N VAL A 195 -9.38 9.89 1.63
CA VAL A 195 -10.27 9.84 0.45
C VAL A 195 -9.51 9.94 -0.87
N VAL A 196 -8.37 10.64 -0.90
CA VAL A 196 -7.64 10.90 -2.15
C VAL A 196 -6.90 9.66 -2.67
N ILE A 197 -6.31 8.87 -1.76
CA ILE A 197 -5.39 7.76 -2.06
C ILE A 197 -5.89 6.78 -3.15
N PRO A 198 -7.16 6.32 -3.18
CA PRO A 198 -7.62 5.39 -4.22
C PRO A 198 -7.57 5.95 -5.64
N ARG A 199 -7.72 7.28 -5.79
CA ARG A 199 -7.74 7.97 -7.09
C ARG A 199 -7.00 9.31 -6.99
N PRO A 200 -5.67 9.31 -6.79
CA PRO A 200 -4.94 10.50 -6.36
C PRO A 200 -5.10 11.70 -7.28
N LYS A 201 -4.95 11.49 -8.59
CA LYS A 201 -5.04 12.57 -9.59
C LYS A 201 -6.43 13.20 -9.63
N ALA A 202 -7.48 12.38 -9.69
CA ALA A 202 -8.85 12.86 -9.80
C ALA A 202 -9.32 13.48 -8.48
N ARG A 203 -9.20 12.75 -7.37
CA ARG A 203 -9.70 13.19 -6.07
C ARG A 203 -8.85 14.28 -5.44
N GLY A 204 -7.55 14.31 -5.72
CA GLY A 204 -6.68 15.40 -5.31
C GLY A 204 -7.02 16.70 -6.01
N LYS A 205 -7.39 16.66 -7.31
CA LYS A 205 -7.93 17.83 -8.01
C LYS A 205 -9.27 18.25 -7.42
N GLU A 206 -10.20 17.30 -7.22
CA GLU A 206 -11.52 17.55 -6.59
C GLU A 206 -11.35 18.25 -5.22
N LEU A 207 -10.37 17.84 -4.42
CA LEU A 207 -10.09 18.43 -3.11
C LEU A 207 -9.53 19.86 -3.21
N LEU A 208 -8.61 20.14 -4.14
CA LEU A 208 -8.05 21.48 -4.35
C LEU A 208 -9.08 22.47 -4.90
N THR A 209 -9.91 22.05 -5.85
CA THR A 209 -10.86 22.93 -6.54
C THR A 209 -12.24 22.95 -5.88
N LYS A 210 -12.40 22.26 -4.75
CA LYS A 210 -13.69 22.05 -4.05
C LYS A 210 -14.80 21.43 -4.94
N GLN A 211 -14.42 20.75 -6.02
CA GLN A 211 -15.38 20.08 -6.90
C GLN A 211 -15.95 18.82 -6.25
N LYS A 212 -17.23 18.53 -6.52
CA LYS A 212 -17.95 17.35 -5.96
C LYS A 212 -17.88 17.27 -4.43
N GLU A 213 -17.97 18.41 -3.76
CA GLU A 213 -17.84 18.51 -2.30
C GLU A 213 -18.77 17.53 -1.57
N GLU A 214 -20.02 17.38 -2.02
CA GLU A 214 -20.97 16.42 -1.43
C GLU A 214 -20.49 14.96 -1.50
N PHE A 215 -19.90 14.54 -2.61
CA PHE A 215 -19.32 13.19 -2.70
C PHE A 215 -18.10 13.03 -1.79
N GLN A 216 -17.31 14.10 -1.61
CA GLN A 216 -16.19 14.09 -0.67
C GLN A 216 -16.69 13.99 0.77
N LYS A 217 -17.68 14.81 1.17
CA LYS A 217 -18.32 14.76 2.50
C LYS A 217 -18.84 13.35 2.81
N ARG A 218 -19.56 12.71 1.89
CA ARG A 218 -20.06 11.33 2.07
C ARG A 218 -18.94 10.30 2.22
N ARG A 219 -17.80 10.47 1.54
CA ARG A 219 -16.63 9.57 1.70
C ARG A 219 -15.93 9.80 3.02
N VAL A 220 -15.73 11.06 3.41
CA VAL A 220 -15.14 11.46 4.69
C VAL A 220 -15.98 10.93 5.85
N ALA A 221 -17.30 11.13 5.82
CA ALA A 221 -18.22 10.64 6.85
C ALA A 221 -18.11 9.13 7.05
N ARG A 222 -18.00 8.35 5.95
CA ARG A 222 -17.79 6.89 6.03
C ARG A 222 -16.46 6.52 6.68
N ILE A 223 -15.39 7.24 6.40
CA ILE A 223 -14.08 6.99 7.02
C ILE A 223 -14.15 7.34 8.52
N ILE A 224 -14.73 8.49 8.88
CA ILE A 224 -14.93 8.89 10.28
C ILE A 224 -15.74 7.86 11.06
N ALA A 225 -16.85 7.36 10.49
CA ALA A 225 -17.65 6.31 11.11
C ALA A 225 -16.81 5.05 11.37
N ARG A 226 -16.01 4.60 10.39
CA ARG A 226 -15.09 3.46 10.56
C ARG A 226 -14.02 3.74 11.61
N MET A 227 -13.54 4.97 11.72
CA MET A 227 -12.54 5.35 12.72
C MET A 227 -13.10 5.31 14.14
N LYS A 228 -14.35 5.78 14.33
CA LYS A 228 -15.07 5.66 15.60
C LYS A 228 -15.25 4.21 16.02
N LEU A 229 -15.78 3.37 15.11
CA LEU A 229 -15.97 1.93 15.33
C LEU A 229 -14.69 1.16 15.71
N ARG A 230 -13.52 1.74 15.42
CA ARG A 230 -12.21 1.13 15.67
C ARG A 230 -11.43 1.80 16.79
N GLY A 231 -12.04 2.76 17.48
CA GLY A 231 -11.42 3.47 18.59
C GLY A 231 -10.28 4.42 18.18
N TYR A 232 -10.20 4.82 16.91
CA TYR A 232 -9.21 5.84 16.48
C TYR A 232 -9.63 7.26 16.87
N ILE A 233 -10.93 7.50 17.02
CA ILE A 233 -11.52 8.75 17.51
C ILE A 233 -12.55 8.34 18.56
N LYS A 234 -12.63 9.08 19.68
CA LYS A 234 -13.70 8.90 20.65
C LYS A 234 -15.05 9.28 20.00
N GLU A 235 -16.13 8.62 20.42
CA GLU A 235 -17.45 9.13 20.10
C GLU A 235 -17.61 10.49 20.79
N SER A 236 -18.06 11.49 20.04
CA SER A 236 -18.47 12.77 20.61
C SER A 236 -19.74 12.47 21.40
N GLY A 237 -19.66 12.51 22.74
CA GLY A 237 -20.75 12.44 23.72
C GLY A 237 -22.02 11.67 23.32
N ALA A 238 -22.18 10.47 23.89
CA ALA A 238 -23.49 10.10 24.43
C ALA A 238 -23.75 10.94 25.69
#